data_AF-A0A819J0L9-F1
#
_entry.id   AF-A0A819J0L9-F1
#
_cell.length_a   1.000
_cell.length_b   1.000
_cell.length_c   1.000
_cell.angle_alpha   90.00
_cell.angle_beta   90.00
_cell.angle_gamma   90.00
#
_symmetry.space_group_name_H-M   'P 1'
#
loop_
_entity.id
_entity.type
_entity.pdbx_description
1 polymer ?
#
loop_
_entity_poly.entity_id
_entity_poly.type
_entity_poly.pdbx_seq_one_letter_code
_entity_poly.pdbx_strand_id
1 'polypeptide(L)'
;MPCCTYNSSVQRYVYDFIIDYFGYAYIYEIMLGGIAQDLMSVRTRDVTQLESETINTKHEAKIGFYISMGTTVTSGYDKQKHDKFMEKVQSETSTRLGGDPSIKDLNAWAKTVSDNPVVSKFSMKFIVDLLNTQRFPSDTHIADKAKLIKTAPAKGCPIGYIKFSNWRRCYKQVDSLVDLWGTLCGFDTAGYIPRIQVPCGG
;
A
#
# COMPACT_ATOMS: atom_id res chain seq x y z
N MET A 1 -10.42 3.21 31.20
CA MET A 1 -10.86 4.38 30.40
C MET A 1 -11.97 5.12 31.15
N PRO A 2 -11.85 6.44 31.35
CA PRO A 2 -12.94 7.27 31.87
C PRO A 2 -14.17 7.19 30.96
N CYS A 3 -15.38 7.12 31.52
CA CYS A 3 -16.61 6.95 30.74
C CYS A 3 -17.58 8.12 30.88
N CYS A 4 -18.69 8.01 30.16
CA CYS A 4 -19.99 8.57 30.51
C CYS A 4 -20.22 10.07 30.22
N THR A 5 -19.17 10.90 30.15
CA THR A 5 -19.29 12.26 29.60
C THR A 5 -18.05 12.62 28.78
N TYR A 6 -18.25 12.98 27.51
CA TYR A 6 -17.16 13.49 26.69
C TYR A 6 -16.76 14.88 27.18
N ASN A 7 -15.55 14.99 27.72
CA ASN A 7 -14.96 16.24 28.18
C ASN A 7 -13.49 16.31 27.73
N SER A 8 -12.83 17.44 27.97
CA SER A 8 -11.43 17.66 27.57
C SER A 8 -10.47 16.61 28.14
N SER A 9 -10.71 16.10 29.36
CA SER A 9 -9.90 15.05 29.98
C SER A 9 -10.10 13.68 29.31
N VAL A 10 -11.34 13.31 28.99
CA VAL A 10 -11.65 12.07 28.24
C VAL A 10 -11.09 12.15 26.83
N GLN A 11 -11.25 13.30 26.17
CA GLN A 11 -10.68 13.55 24.86
C GLN A 11 -9.15 13.43 24.88
N ARG A 12 -8.48 14.05 25.85
CA ARG A 12 -7.02 13.94 26.04
C ARG A 12 -6.60 12.49 26.26
N TYR A 13 -7.30 11.74 27.12
CA TYR A 13 -7.03 10.32 27.34
C TYR A 13 -7.20 9.50 26.05
N VAL A 14 -8.26 9.75 25.27
CA VAL A 14 -8.48 9.04 23.99
C VAL A 14 -7.35 9.32 23.00
N TYR A 15 -6.90 10.57 22.85
CA TYR A 15 -5.78 10.83 21.94
C TYR A 15 -4.46 10.32 22.47
N ASP A 16 -4.05 10.81 23.63
CA ASP A 16 -2.68 10.69 24.08
C ASP A 16 -2.38 9.26 24.53
N PHE A 17 -3.40 8.48 24.90
CA PHE A 17 -3.22 7.10 25.36
C PHE A 17 -3.82 6.05 24.42
N ILE A 18 -5.01 6.26 23.83
CA ILE A 18 -5.59 5.22 22.96
C ILE A 18 -5.02 5.35 21.55
N ILE A 19 -5.13 6.53 20.95
CA ILE A 19 -4.76 6.74 19.56
C ILE A 19 -3.24 6.80 19.38
N ASP A 20 -2.53 7.57 20.21
CA ASP A 20 -1.09 7.76 20.03
C ASP A 20 -0.29 6.49 20.37
N TYR A 21 -0.80 5.66 21.30
CA TYR A 21 -0.14 4.41 21.68
C TYR A 21 -0.56 3.22 20.80
N PHE A 22 -1.86 3.00 20.58
CA PHE A 22 -2.36 1.82 19.86
C PHE A 22 -2.70 2.09 18.40
N GLY A 23 -2.80 3.35 17.99
CA GLY A 23 -3.31 3.73 16.68
C GLY A 23 -4.84 3.67 16.58
N TYR A 24 -5.35 4.00 15.39
CA TYR A 24 -6.79 4.01 15.10
C TYR A 24 -7.35 2.64 14.69
N ALA A 25 -6.48 1.72 14.31
CA ALA A 25 -6.86 0.46 13.68
C ALA A 25 -5.88 -0.65 14.06
N TYR A 26 -6.37 -1.87 14.01
CA TYR A 26 -5.59 -3.08 14.27
C TYR A 26 -5.61 -3.96 13.02
N ILE A 27 -4.54 -4.73 12.86
CA ILE A 27 -4.45 -5.74 11.82
C ILE A 27 -5.24 -6.96 12.30
N TYR A 28 -6.23 -7.40 11.52
CA TYR A 28 -7.03 -8.59 11.85
C TYR A 28 -6.70 -9.79 10.96
N GLU A 29 -5.99 -9.55 9.87
CA GLU A 29 -5.55 -10.58 8.93
C GLU A 29 -4.21 -10.16 8.32
N ILE A 30 -3.28 -11.11 8.25
CA ILE A 30 -2.00 -10.94 7.58
C ILE A 30 -1.82 -12.04 6.56
N MET A 31 -1.23 -11.67 5.42
CA MET A 31 -0.67 -12.61 4.46
C MET A 31 0.84 -12.44 4.48
N LEU A 32 1.54 -13.54 4.74
CA LEU A 32 2.98 -13.60 4.69
C LEU A 32 3.44 -14.02 3.29
N GLY A 33 4.58 -13.49 2.86
CA GLY A 33 5.14 -13.76 1.55
C GLY A 33 6.32 -12.87 1.23
N GLY A 34 6.61 -12.74 -0.05
CA GLY A 34 7.67 -11.89 -0.59
C GLY A 34 7.08 -10.84 -1.50
N ILE A 35 7.70 -9.66 -1.53
CA ILE A 35 7.35 -8.59 -2.47
C ILE A 35 8.57 -8.29 -3.33
N ALA A 36 8.44 -8.47 -4.63
CA ALA A 36 9.36 -7.90 -5.62
C ALA A 36 8.62 -6.77 -6.35
N GLN A 37 9.20 -5.58 -6.39
CA GLN A 37 8.61 -4.43 -7.07
C GLN A 37 9.68 -3.59 -7.77
N ASP A 38 9.29 -2.95 -8.85
CA ASP A 38 10.02 -1.83 -9.41
C ASP A 38 9.23 -0.55 -9.24
N LEU A 39 9.92 0.56 -9.04
CA LEU A 39 9.35 1.89 -9.15
C LEU A 39 10.03 2.64 -10.29
N MET A 40 9.28 2.88 -11.37
CA MET A 40 9.74 3.68 -12.51
C MET A 40 8.97 5.01 -12.57
N SER A 41 9.69 6.10 -12.81
CA SER A 41 9.10 7.43 -13.03
C SER A 41 9.34 7.89 -14.47
N VAL A 42 8.28 8.34 -15.13
CA VAL A 42 8.30 8.85 -16.52
C VAL A 42 7.51 10.14 -16.56
N ARG A 43 7.89 11.13 -17.38
CA ARG A 43 7.07 12.34 -17.53
C ARG A 43 5.76 12.03 -18.23
N THR A 44 4.66 12.61 -17.79
CA THR A 44 3.33 12.40 -18.37
C THR A 44 3.30 12.72 -19.87
N ARG A 45 3.97 13.79 -20.29
CA ARG A 45 4.08 14.14 -21.72
C ARG A 45 4.78 13.07 -22.56
N ASP A 46 5.78 12.39 -21.99
CA ASP A 46 6.55 11.36 -22.67
C ASP A 46 5.72 10.07 -22.74
N VAL A 47 4.91 9.78 -21.71
CA VAL A 47 3.89 8.72 -21.75
C VAL A 47 2.89 8.95 -22.88
N THR A 48 2.30 10.16 -22.97
CA THR A 48 1.34 10.48 -24.04
C THR A 48 1.98 10.36 -25.43
N GLN A 49 3.24 10.79 -25.57
CA GLN A 49 3.99 10.63 -26.82
C GLN A 49 4.15 9.14 -27.17
N LEU A 50 4.66 8.32 -26.24
CA LEU A 50 4.87 6.88 -26.47
C LEU A 50 3.56 6.17 -26.81
N GLU A 51 2.47 6.49 -26.12
CA GLU A 51 1.15 5.90 -26.38
C GLU A 51 0.60 6.30 -27.76
N SER A 52 0.83 7.54 -28.20
CA SER A 52 0.48 7.99 -29.55
C SER A 52 1.25 7.24 -30.64
N GLU A 53 2.45 6.73 -30.31
CA GLU A 53 3.27 5.89 -31.18
C GLU A 53 2.93 4.39 -31.04
N THR A 54 1.81 4.05 -30.41
CA THR A 54 1.32 2.68 -30.16
C THR A 54 2.21 1.84 -29.22
N ILE A 55 3.04 2.49 -28.40
CA ILE A 55 3.83 1.83 -27.36
C ILE A 55 3.00 1.75 -26.07
N ASN A 56 2.74 0.53 -25.61
CA ASN A 56 2.02 0.30 -24.36
C ASN A 56 2.99 0.42 -23.18
N THR A 57 3.04 1.61 -22.58
CA THR A 57 3.96 1.94 -21.47
C THR A 57 3.82 1.02 -20.27
N LYS A 58 2.61 0.52 -19.96
CA LYS A 58 2.40 -0.46 -18.87
C LYS A 58 3.01 -1.82 -19.19
N HIS A 59 2.91 -2.26 -20.43
CA HIS A 59 3.53 -3.50 -20.90
C HIS A 59 5.07 -3.38 -20.87
N GLU A 60 5.61 -2.27 -21.36
CA GLU A 60 7.06 -2.03 -21.35
C GLU A 60 7.64 -1.90 -19.94
N ALA A 61 6.93 -1.24 -19.01
CA ALA A 61 7.31 -1.21 -17.60
C ALA A 61 7.32 -2.61 -16.97
N LYS A 62 6.35 -3.47 -17.33
CA LYS A 62 6.32 -4.88 -16.87
C LYS A 62 7.49 -5.68 -17.43
N ILE A 63 7.87 -5.48 -18.69
CA ILE A 63 9.07 -6.08 -19.29
C ILE A 63 10.32 -5.61 -18.52
N GLY A 64 10.44 -4.30 -18.31
CA GLY A 64 11.56 -3.71 -17.57
C GLY A 64 11.74 -4.32 -16.19
N PHE A 65 10.64 -4.50 -15.44
CA PHE A 65 10.65 -5.20 -14.15
C PHE A 65 11.18 -6.63 -14.23
N TYR A 66 10.79 -7.42 -15.24
CA TYR A 66 11.32 -8.79 -15.34
C TYR A 66 12.83 -8.77 -15.64
N ILE A 67 13.27 -7.86 -16.52
CA ILE A 67 14.68 -7.70 -16.86
C ILE A 67 15.49 -7.25 -15.62
N SER A 68 15.02 -6.22 -14.89
CA SER A 68 15.66 -5.73 -13.66
C SER A 68 15.72 -6.80 -12.58
N MET A 69 14.72 -7.70 -12.56
CA MET A 69 14.65 -8.85 -11.68
C MET A 69 15.36 -10.10 -12.22
N GLY A 70 16.29 -9.94 -13.19
CA GLY A 70 17.15 -11.02 -13.68
C GLY A 70 16.43 -12.12 -14.46
N THR A 71 15.20 -11.86 -14.91
CA THR A 71 14.39 -12.82 -15.68
C THR A 71 14.50 -12.55 -17.17
N THR A 72 14.70 -13.60 -17.96
CA THR A 72 14.66 -13.50 -19.43
C THR A 72 13.23 -13.34 -19.92
N VAL A 73 12.97 -12.29 -20.71
CA VAL A 73 11.65 -12.06 -21.35
C VAL A 73 11.72 -12.49 -22.81
N THR A 74 10.89 -13.47 -23.20
CA THR A 74 10.88 -14.02 -24.57
C THR A 74 9.59 -13.79 -25.34
N SER A 75 8.45 -13.67 -24.65
CA SER A 75 7.14 -13.50 -25.29
C SER A 75 6.73 -12.03 -25.36
N GLY A 76 6.37 -11.54 -26.56
CA GLY A 76 5.90 -10.17 -26.75
C GLY A 76 6.94 -9.09 -26.42
N TYR A 77 8.23 -9.47 -26.38
CA TYR A 77 9.34 -8.55 -26.20
C TYR A 77 9.75 -7.98 -27.54
N ASP A 78 9.53 -6.67 -27.71
CA ASP A 78 10.05 -5.89 -28.82
C ASP A 78 11.13 -4.96 -28.26
N LYS A 79 12.40 -5.32 -28.52
CA LYS A 79 13.55 -4.58 -27.99
C LYS A 79 13.50 -3.10 -28.37
N GLN A 80 13.05 -2.76 -29.58
CA GLN A 80 13.04 -1.37 -30.02
C GLN A 80 12.01 -0.54 -29.24
N LYS A 81 10.82 -1.10 -28.98
CA LYS A 81 9.79 -0.44 -28.17
C LYS A 81 10.22 -0.32 -26.72
N HIS A 82 10.81 -1.38 -26.18
CA HIS A 82 11.31 -1.40 -24.81
C HIS A 82 12.42 -0.35 -24.60
N ASP A 83 13.44 -0.34 -25.45
CA ASP A 83 14.55 0.60 -25.37
C ASP A 83 14.03 2.05 -25.47
N LYS A 84 13.07 2.32 -26.37
CA LYS A 84 12.45 3.64 -26.50
C LYS A 84 11.65 4.07 -25.26
N PHE A 85 10.98 3.13 -24.58
CA PHE A 85 10.34 3.41 -23.29
C PHE A 85 11.39 3.70 -22.21
N MET A 86 12.43 2.87 -22.10
CA MET A 86 13.48 3.01 -21.09
C MET A 86 14.28 4.30 -21.24
N GLU A 87 14.46 4.82 -22.45
CA GLU A 87 15.04 6.15 -22.70
C GLU A 87 14.24 7.30 -22.07
N LYS A 88 12.94 7.10 -21.78
CA LYS A 88 12.06 8.10 -21.14
C LYS A 88 11.96 7.91 -19.63
N VAL A 89 12.48 6.81 -19.07
CA VAL A 89 12.49 6.57 -17.64
C VAL A 89 13.49 7.51 -16.98
N GLN A 90 13.00 8.32 -16.05
CA GLN A 90 13.82 9.31 -15.32
C GLN A 90 14.52 8.71 -14.10
N SER A 91 13.86 7.75 -13.46
CA SER A 91 14.38 7.06 -12.29
C SER A 91 13.76 5.67 -12.21
N GLU A 92 14.54 4.71 -11.74
CA GLU A 92 14.14 3.34 -11.49
C GLU A 92 14.65 2.91 -10.11
N THR A 93 13.81 2.22 -9.34
CA THR A 93 14.20 1.69 -8.03
C THR A 93 13.54 0.34 -7.83
N SER A 94 14.36 -0.71 -7.88
CA SER A 94 13.92 -2.08 -7.67
C SER A 94 14.07 -2.46 -6.20
N THR A 95 13.09 -3.16 -5.64
CA THR A 95 13.10 -3.56 -4.23
C THR A 95 12.57 -4.98 -4.09
N ARG A 96 13.25 -5.77 -3.25
CA ARG A 96 12.80 -7.08 -2.78
C ARG A 96 12.64 -7.04 -1.26
N LEU A 97 11.50 -7.52 -0.78
CA LEU A 97 11.19 -7.67 0.64
C LEU A 97 10.87 -9.13 0.92
N GLY A 98 11.52 -9.70 1.93
CA GLY A 98 11.47 -11.13 2.22
C GLY A 98 12.41 -11.95 1.33
N GLY A 99 12.57 -13.23 1.70
CA GLY A 99 13.55 -14.15 1.11
C GLY A 99 15.00 -13.69 1.35
N ASP A 100 15.90 -14.16 0.49
CA ASP A 100 17.30 -13.73 0.41
C ASP A 100 17.47 -12.64 -0.66
N PRO A 101 17.63 -11.36 -0.28
CA PRO A 101 17.71 -10.25 -1.22
C PRO A 101 18.99 -10.28 -2.09
N SER A 102 20.00 -11.09 -1.76
CA SER A 102 21.22 -11.22 -2.55
C SER A 102 21.00 -11.97 -3.87
N ILE A 103 19.93 -12.78 -3.95
CA ILE A 103 19.57 -13.53 -5.14
C ILE A 103 18.96 -12.60 -6.19
N LYS A 104 19.62 -12.53 -7.35
CA LYS A 104 19.21 -11.62 -8.45
C LYS A 104 18.12 -12.17 -9.34
N ASP A 105 18.11 -13.49 -9.57
CA ASP A 105 17.07 -14.14 -10.38
C ASP A 105 15.77 -14.23 -9.58
N LEU A 106 14.68 -13.73 -10.15
CA LEU A 106 13.38 -13.66 -9.49
C LEU A 106 12.86 -15.05 -9.07
N ASN A 107 13.05 -16.07 -9.91
CA ASN A 107 12.52 -17.40 -9.66
C ASN A 107 13.29 -18.12 -8.54
N ALA A 108 14.62 -17.95 -8.50
CA ALA A 108 15.47 -18.44 -7.43
C ALA A 108 15.18 -17.69 -6.11
N TRP A 109 15.02 -16.37 -6.16
CA TRP A 109 14.65 -15.56 -4.99
C TRP A 109 13.30 -16.00 -4.42
N ALA A 110 12.30 -16.20 -5.28
CA ALA A 110 10.96 -16.59 -4.87
C ALA A 110 10.94 -17.91 -4.06
N LYS A 111 11.87 -18.83 -4.32
CA LYS A 111 12.00 -20.10 -3.56
C LYS A 111 12.50 -19.90 -2.13
N THR A 112 13.16 -18.78 -1.82
CA THR A 112 13.67 -18.48 -0.47
C THR A 112 12.65 -17.72 0.39
N VAL A 113 11.55 -17.26 -0.19
CA VAL A 113 10.53 -16.46 0.50
C VAL A 113 9.88 -17.22 1.65
N SER A 114 9.72 -18.54 1.53
CA SER A 114 9.17 -19.38 2.60
C SER A 114 10.00 -19.33 3.88
N ASP A 115 11.31 -19.16 3.75
CA ASP A 115 12.26 -19.26 4.86
C ASP A 115 12.42 -17.92 5.58
N ASN A 116 12.15 -16.80 4.88
CA ASN A 116 12.21 -15.45 5.44
C ASN A 116 11.06 -14.58 4.92
N PRO A 117 9.80 -14.86 5.28
CA PRO A 117 8.68 -14.11 4.75
C PRO A 117 8.49 -12.76 5.45
N VAL A 118 7.89 -11.82 4.73
CA VAL A 118 7.44 -10.53 5.26
C VAL A 118 5.91 -10.40 5.13
N VAL A 119 5.32 -9.43 5.82
CA VAL A 119 3.91 -9.09 5.63
C VAL A 119 3.72 -8.52 4.22
N SER A 120 3.11 -9.31 3.34
CA SER A 120 2.91 -8.95 1.94
C SER A 120 1.55 -8.28 1.69
N LYS A 121 0.55 -8.64 2.50
CA LYS A 121 -0.77 -7.99 2.58
C LYS A 121 -1.25 -8.02 4.03
N PHE A 122 -2.08 -7.07 4.40
CA PHE A 122 -2.79 -7.07 5.67
C PHE A 122 -4.16 -6.42 5.50
N SER A 123 -5.11 -6.85 6.33
CA SER A 123 -6.43 -6.25 6.43
C SER A 123 -6.57 -5.60 7.81
N MET A 124 -7.11 -4.38 7.84
CA MET A 124 -7.28 -3.61 9.06
C MET A 124 -8.75 -3.42 9.42
N LYS A 125 -9.02 -3.34 10.71
CA LYS A 125 -10.31 -2.93 11.29
C LYS A 125 -10.07 -1.81 12.30
N PHE A 126 -11.08 -1.03 12.59
CA PHE A 126 -10.92 0.06 13.56
C PHE A 126 -10.81 -0.50 14.97
N ILE A 127 -9.98 0.12 15.81
CA ILE A 127 -9.77 -0.32 17.18
C ILE A 127 -11.06 -0.29 18.01
N VAL A 128 -12.01 0.59 17.64
CA VAL A 128 -13.34 0.66 18.26
C VAL A 128 -14.14 -0.63 18.09
N ASP A 129 -13.88 -1.42 17.04
CA ASP A 129 -14.58 -2.70 16.82
C ASP A 129 -14.19 -3.75 17.88
N LEU A 130 -13.03 -3.57 18.53
CA LEU A 130 -12.61 -4.41 19.65
C LEU A 130 -13.38 -4.08 20.94
N LEU A 131 -13.93 -2.86 21.06
CA LEU A 131 -14.62 -2.38 22.25
C LEU A 131 -16.08 -2.83 22.25
N ASN A 132 -16.29 -4.11 22.56
CA ASN A 132 -17.61 -4.72 22.62
C ASN A 132 -17.77 -5.62 23.86
N THR A 133 -19.02 -5.98 24.16
CA THR A 133 -19.37 -6.79 25.33
C THR A 133 -18.84 -8.22 25.27
N GLN A 134 -18.56 -8.76 24.08
CA GLN A 134 -17.97 -10.10 23.95
C GLN A 134 -16.52 -10.12 24.45
N ARG A 135 -15.76 -9.04 24.19
CA ARG A 135 -14.34 -8.91 24.58
C ARG A 135 -14.16 -8.25 25.96
N PHE A 136 -15.12 -7.44 26.38
CA PHE A 136 -15.13 -6.75 27.67
C PHE A 136 -16.44 -7.02 28.43
N PRO A 137 -16.72 -8.27 28.84
CA PRO A 137 -18.00 -8.64 29.44
C PRO A 137 -18.24 -7.99 30.80
N SER A 138 -17.18 -7.67 31.54
CA SER A 138 -17.26 -7.03 32.86
C SER A 138 -17.36 -5.50 32.81
N ASP A 139 -17.25 -4.90 31.62
CA ASP A 139 -17.30 -3.44 31.45
C ASP A 139 -18.69 -3.01 30.96
N THR A 140 -19.55 -2.65 31.90
CA THR A 140 -20.93 -2.19 31.64
C THR A 140 -20.99 -0.94 30.76
N HIS A 141 -19.90 -0.18 30.66
CA HIS A 141 -19.82 1.06 29.88
C HIS A 141 -19.02 0.90 28.58
N ILE A 142 -18.73 -0.33 28.14
CA ILE A 142 -17.89 -0.55 26.95
C ILE A 142 -18.49 0.08 25.68
N ALA A 143 -19.82 0.04 25.53
CA ALA A 143 -20.50 0.65 24.39
C ALA A 143 -20.36 2.19 24.39
N ASP A 144 -20.45 2.82 25.56
CA ASP A 144 -20.26 4.26 25.70
C ASP A 144 -18.81 4.65 25.42
N LYS A 145 -17.85 3.87 25.93
CA LYS A 145 -16.41 4.04 25.66
C LYS A 145 -16.10 3.92 24.17
N ALA A 146 -16.68 2.93 23.50
CA ALA A 146 -16.57 2.77 22.05
C ALA A 146 -17.11 4.00 21.29
N LYS A 147 -18.28 4.52 21.72
CA LYS A 147 -18.87 5.74 21.15
C LYS A 147 -17.95 6.94 21.35
N LEU A 148 -17.39 7.13 22.54
CA LEU A 148 -16.48 8.24 22.85
C LEU A 148 -15.25 8.25 21.93
N ILE A 149 -14.65 7.08 21.69
CA ILE A 149 -13.51 6.93 20.77
C ILE A 149 -13.93 7.18 19.32
N LYS A 150 -15.09 6.66 18.90
CA LYS A 150 -15.62 6.89 17.54
C LYS A 150 -15.91 8.36 17.25
N THR A 151 -16.32 9.13 18.26
CA THR A 151 -16.64 10.55 18.13
C THR A 151 -15.43 11.47 18.30
N ALA A 152 -14.29 10.95 18.74
CA ALA A 152 -13.08 11.76 18.87
C ALA A 152 -12.64 12.24 17.47
N PRO A 153 -12.57 13.56 17.20
CA PRO A 153 -12.15 14.06 15.90
C PRO A 153 -10.74 13.55 15.54
N ALA A 154 -10.42 13.20 14.30
CA ALA A 154 -9.05 12.81 14.00
C ALA A 154 -8.10 14.01 14.25
N LYS A 155 -7.18 13.91 15.22
CA LYS A 155 -6.11 14.92 15.37
C LYS A 155 -5.27 14.86 14.07
N GLY A 156 -5.22 15.97 13.33
CA GLY A 156 -4.35 16.10 12.17
C GLY A 156 -4.91 15.65 10.81
N CYS A 157 -6.21 15.36 10.68
CA CYS A 157 -6.84 15.19 9.36
C CYS A 157 -7.73 16.41 9.07
N PRO A 158 -7.26 17.42 8.31
CA PRO A 158 -8.06 18.61 8.03
C PRO A 158 -9.39 18.21 7.36
N ILE A 159 -10.48 18.73 7.91
CA ILE A 159 -11.89 18.43 7.60
C ILE A 159 -12.29 19.08 6.25
N GLY A 160 -11.51 18.81 5.20
CA GLY A 160 -11.73 19.31 3.85
C GLY A 160 -11.91 18.23 2.78
N TYR A 161 -11.41 17.00 2.98
CA TYR A 161 -11.34 16.03 1.87
C TYR A 161 -11.64 14.56 2.20
N ILE A 162 -12.27 14.25 3.33
CA ILE A 162 -12.74 12.88 3.57
C ILE A 162 -14.21 12.90 4.03
N LYS A 163 -15.12 12.92 3.06
CA LYS A 163 -16.44 12.29 3.28
C LYS A 163 -16.16 10.82 3.60
N PHE A 164 -16.55 10.35 4.79
CA PHE A 164 -16.31 8.99 5.28
C PHE A 164 -16.90 7.86 4.40
N SER A 165 -17.72 8.18 3.38
CA SER A 165 -18.10 7.27 2.30
C SER A 165 -16.97 6.97 1.29
N ASN A 166 -15.86 7.72 1.35
CA ASN A 166 -14.74 7.64 0.41
C ASN A 166 -13.48 6.93 0.94
N TRP A 167 -13.51 6.29 2.12
CA TRP A 167 -12.43 5.34 2.47
C TRP A 167 -12.36 4.16 1.49
N ARG A 168 -13.47 3.85 0.79
CA ARG A 168 -13.49 2.95 -0.38
C ARG A 168 -12.79 3.52 -1.63
N ARG A 169 -12.47 4.81 -1.70
CA ARG A 169 -11.77 5.42 -2.84
C ARG A 169 -10.25 5.37 -2.72
N CYS A 170 -9.68 5.33 -1.51
CA CYS A 170 -8.24 5.05 -1.34
C CYS A 170 -7.90 3.56 -1.54
N TYR A 171 -8.92 2.69 -1.65
CA TYR A 171 -8.79 1.26 -1.88
C TYR A 171 -9.55 0.80 -3.13
N LYS A 172 -9.60 1.63 -4.18
CA LYS A 172 -10.07 1.18 -5.49
C LYS A 172 -8.91 0.46 -6.21
N GLN A 173 -8.99 -0.87 -6.18
CA GLN A 173 -8.38 -1.83 -7.10
C GLN A 173 -6.91 -1.60 -7.47
N VAL A 174 -6.06 -2.38 -6.81
CA VAL A 174 -4.69 -2.68 -7.21
C VAL A 174 -4.73 -3.46 -8.51
N ASP A 175 -4.83 -2.73 -9.63
CA ASP A 175 -4.43 -3.19 -10.95
C ASP A 175 -3.68 -2.03 -11.63
N SER A 176 -2.35 -2.12 -11.63
CA SER A 176 -1.41 -1.42 -12.52
C SER A 176 -1.08 0.07 -12.35
N LEU A 177 -1.68 0.85 -11.44
CA LEU A 177 -1.25 2.24 -11.18
C LEU A 177 -1.41 2.55 -9.69
N VAL A 178 -0.31 2.57 -8.96
CA VAL A 178 -0.28 3.16 -7.63
C VAL A 178 0.09 4.62 -7.83
N ASP A 179 -0.87 5.51 -7.62
CA ASP A 179 -0.64 6.93 -7.36
C ASP A 179 0.32 7.00 -6.16
N LEU A 180 1.60 7.18 -6.44
CA LEU A 180 2.60 7.41 -5.42
C LEU A 180 2.36 8.79 -4.84
N TRP A 181 2.04 8.82 -3.55
CA TRP A 181 2.08 10.02 -2.72
C TRP A 181 1.14 11.15 -3.13
N GLY A 182 -0.15 10.85 -3.17
CA GLY A 182 -1.17 11.88 -3.16
C GLY A 182 -1.25 12.65 -4.48
N THR A 183 -2.46 12.76 -4.98
CA THR A 183 -2.85 13.80 -5.90
C THR A 183 -2.78 15.16 -5.17
N LEU A 184 -1.58 15.58 -4.77
CA LEU A 184 -1.24 16.98 -4.59
C LEU A 184 -1.06 17.52 -6.00
N CYS A 185 -1.99 18.40 -6.38
CA CYS A 185 -2.02 19.12 -7.63
C CYS A 185 -0.60 19.51 -8.13
N GLY A 186 -0.23 19.11 -9.35
CA GLY A 186 0.86 19.74 -10.10
C GLY A 186 2.12 18.92 -10.41
N PHE A 187 2.11 17.59 -10.32
CA PHE A 187 3.25 16.78 -10.79
C PHE A 187 3.04 16.26 -12.22
N ASP A 188 3.98 16.58 -13.11
CA ASP A 188 4.04 16.17 -14.53
C ASP A 188 4.63 14.75 -14.74
N THR A 189 4.45 13.84 -13.78
CA THR A 189 5.09 12.51 -13.78
C THR A 189 4.08 11.37 -13.58
N ALA A 190 4.17 10.35 -14.41
CA ALA A 190 3.53 9.05 -14.24
C ALA A 190 4.45 8.09 -13.49
N GLY A 191 3.90 7.35 -12.51
CA GLY A 191 4.61 6.30 -11.78
C GLY A 191 4.10 4.91 -12.18
N TYR A 192 5.03 4.00 -12.48
CA TYR A 192 4.72 2.58 -12.70
C TYR A 192 5.27 1.76 -11.54
N ILE A 193 4.41 0.91 -10.97
CA ILE A 193 4.80 -0.04 -9.92
C ILE A 193 4.45 -1.47 -10.33
N PRO A 194 5.15 -2.05 -11.33
CA PRO A 194 5.07 -3.48 -11.55
C PRO A 194 5.51 -4.22 -10.27
N ARG A 195 4.64 -5.11 -9.79
CA ARG A 195 4.83 -5.84 -8.54
C ARG A 195 4.43 -7.30 -8.71
N ILE A 196 5.24 -8.19 -8.13
CA ILE A 196 4.88 -9.59 -7.88
C ILE A 196 4.84 -9.83 -6.39
N GLN A 197 3.76 -10.50 -5.96
CA GLN A 197 3.62 -11.02 -4.61
C GLN A 197 3.74 -12.54 -4.67
N VAL A 198 4.69 -13.07 -3.91
CA VAL A 198 4.89 -14.51 -3.76
C VAL A 198 4.29 -14.90 -2.41
N PRO A 199 3.12 -15.57 -2.37
CA PRO A 199 2.60 -16.07 -1.11
C PRO A 199 3.51 -17.17 -0.55
N CYS A 200 3.59 -17.30 0.76
CA CYS A 200 4.12 -18.52 1.36
C CYS A 200 3.20 -19.68 0.95
N GLY A 201 3.73 -20.67 0.23
CA GLY A 201 2.96 -21.81 -0.27
C GLY A 201 2.35 -22.65 0.86
N GLY A 202 1.14 -23.16 0.60
CA GLY A 202 0.62 -24.40 1.16
C GLY A 202 0.79 -25.54 0.16
#